data_AF-A0A920NYD0-F1
#
_entry.id   AF-A0A920NYD0-F1
#
_cell.length_a   1.000
_cell.length_b   1.000
_cell.length_c   1.000
_cell.angle_alpha   90.00
_cell.angle_beta   90.00
_cell.angle_gamma   90.00
#
_symmetry.space_group_name_H-M   'P 1'
#
loop_
_entity.id
_entity.type
_entity.pdbx_description
1 polymer ?
#
loop_
_entity_poly.entity_id
_entity_poly.type
_entity_poly.pdbx_seq_one_letter_code
_entity_poly.pdbx_strand_id
1 'polypeptide(L)'
;MLMVMTLRLFVHVCRLAAEYRNLFKEDVVVDMFCYRRSGHNEADEPSFTQPLMYKAIDNHPTTLKIYEKKLIEENILVKKNQKKYKTDFRKFLDEEFESQNLINQIKRLVGWYLERI
;
A
#
# COMPACT_ATOMS: atom_id res chain seq x y z
N MET A 1 -5.38 12.89 -19.64
CA MET A 1 -6.37 11.88 -19.19
C MET A 1 -5.84 10.50 -19.56
N LEU A 2 -4.69 10.12 -19.01
CA LEU A 2 -4.04 8.84 -19.30
C LEU A 2 -4.35 7.88 -18.15
N MET A 3 -4.72 6.67 -18.55
CA MET A 3 -5.16 5.54 -17.73
C MET A 3 -4.24 5.29 -16.53
N VAL A 4 -4.66 5.72 -15.35
CA VAL A 4 -4.25 4.99 -14.14
C VAL A 4 -5.11 3.74 -14.12
N MET A 5 -4.49 2.61 -14.44
CA MET A 5 -5.10 1.30 -14.40
C MET A 5 -5.84 1.16 -13.05
N THR A 6 -7.16 1.01 -13.09
CA THR A 6 -7.93 0.91 -11.84
C THR A 6 -7.47 -0.34 -11.08
N LEU A 7 -7.33 -0.26 -9.76
CA LEU A 7 -6.80 -1.37 -8.93
C LEU A 7 -7.51 -2.72 -9.22
N ARG A 8 -8.81 -2.70 -9.54
CA ARG A 8 -9.56 -3.90 -9.93
C ARG A 8 -9.08 -4.53 -11.23
N LEU A 9 -8.75 -3.73 -12.24
CA LEU A 9 -8.22 -4.23 -13.51
C LEU A 9 -6.85 -4.89 -13.31
N PHE A 10 -5.99 -4.29 -12.48
CA PHE A 10 -4.70 -4.90 -12.13
C PHE A 10 -4.89 -6.27 -11.47
N VAL A 11 -5.78 -6.38 -10.48
CA VAL A 11 -6.09 -7.68 -9.85
C VAL A 11 -6.62 -8.69 -10.88
N HIS A 12 -7.44 -8.26 -11.84
CA HIS A 12 -7.92 -9.13 -12.91
C HIS A 12 -6.77 -9.63 -13.81
N VAL A 13 -5.87 -8.75 -14.22
CA VAL A 13 -4.67 -9.11 -15.01
C VAL A 13 -3.77 -10.07 -14.23
N CYS A 14 -3.56 -9.85 -12.92
CA CYS A 14 -2.80 -10.77 -12.08
C CYS A 14 -3.46 -12.15 -11.98
N ARG A 15 -4.79 -12.22 -11.88
CA ARG A 15 -5.53 -13.50 -11.90
C ARG A 15 -5.36 -14.21 -13.22
N LEU A 16 -5.52 -13.50 -14.34
CA LEU A 16 -5.31 -14.04 -15.67
C LEU A 16 -3.89 -14.57 -15.86
N ALA A 17 -2.88 -13.82 -15.41
CA ALA A 17 -1.48 -14.25 -15.47
C ALA A 17 -1.24 -15.52 -14.63
N ALA A 18 -1.82 -15.59 -13.43
CA ALA A 18 -1.73 -16.79 -12.59
C ALA A 18 -2.41 -18.00 -13.23
N GLU A 19 -3.58 -17.81 -13.84
CA GLU A 19 -4.31 -18.86 -14.57
C GLU A 19 -3.52 -19.33 -15.81
N TYR A 20 -2.97 -18.40 -16.59
CA TYR A 20 -2.11 -18.70 -17.74
C TYR A 20 -0.89 -19.54 -17.32
N ARG A 21 -0.15 -19.09 -16.30
CA ARG A 21 1.01 -19.82 -15.77
C ARG A 21 0.62 -21.20 -15.24
N ASN A 22 -0.56 -21.33 -14.63
CA ASN A 22 -1.02 -22.61 -14.12
C ASN A 22 -1.43 -23.58 -15.24
N LEU A 23 -2.06 -23.10 -16.30
CA LEU A 23 -2.54 -23.91 -17.41
C LEU A 23 -1.42 -24.32 -18.36
N PHE A 24 -0.59 -23.37 -18.78
CA PHE A 24 0.41 -23.58 -19.83
C PHE A 24 1.81 -23.88 -19.28
N LYS A 25 2.05 -23.61 -17.98
CA LYS A 25 3.36 -23.77 -17.32
C LYS A 25 4.49 -22.94 -17.94
N GLU A 26 4.13 -21.91 -18.69
CA GLU A 26 5.06 -20.96 -19.31
C GLU A 26 5.19 -19.68 -18.47
N ASP A 27 6.30 -18.97 -18.67
CA ASP A 27 6.52 -17.67 -18.04
C ASP A 27 5.55 -16.61 -18.59
N VAL A 28 5.17 -15.69 -17.70
CA VAL A 28 4.24 -14.58 -17.99
C VAL A 28 4.75 -13.33 -17.31
N VAL A 29 4.70 -12.21 -18.04
CA VAL A 29 5.14 -10.90 -17.55
C VAL A 29 3.92 -9.99 -17.47
N VAL A 30 3.75 -9.33 -16.32
CA VAL A 30 2.74 -8.28 -16.14
C VAL A 30 3.47 -6.95 -16.10
N ASP A 31 3.34 -6.16 -17.17
CA ASP A 31 3.86 -4.80 -17.22
C ASP A 31 2.90 -3.83 -16.50
N MET A 32 3.32 -3.34 -15.35
CA MET A 32 2.54 -2.44 -14.51
C MET A 32 3.00 -1.00 -14.68
N PHE A 33 2.24 -0.23 -15.45
CA PHE A 33 2.46 1.21 -15.56
C PHE A 33 2.09 1.92 -14.27
N CYS A 34 3.10 2.44 -13.57
CA CYS A 34 2.97 3.18 -12.33
C CYS A 34 3.85 4.43 -12.33
N TYR A 35 3.80 5.19 -11.24
CA TYR A 35 4.66 6.35 -11.02
C TYR A 35 5.37 6.23 -9.67
N ARG A 36 6.58 6.79 -9.57
CA ARG A 36 7.32 6.89 -8.32
C ARG A 36 7.03 8.24 -7.67
N ARG A 37 6.61 8.23 -6.41
CA ARG A 37 6.16 9.45 -5.73
C ARG A 37 7.29 10.29 -5.16
N SER A 38 8.34 9.63 -4.67
CA SER A 38 9.56 10.27 -4.17
C SER A 38 10.69 10.08 -5.19
N GLY A 39 11.87 10.64 -4.91
CA GLY A 39 13.07 10.42 -5.69
C GLY A 39 13.54 8.95 -5.70
N HIS A 40 14.79 8.69 -6.09
CA HIS A 40 15.29 7.32 -6.10
C HIS A 40 15.29 6.72 -4.68
N ASN A 41 15.56 7.56 -3.68
CA ASN A 41 15.20 7.37 -2.28
C ASN A 41 14.31 8.54 -1.77
N GLU A 42 13.87 8.46 -0.51
CA GLU A 42 12.99 9.47 0.10
C GLU A 42 13.66 10.81 0.42
N ALA A 43 15.00 10.87 0.47
CA ALA A 43 15.77 12.08 0.71
C ALA A 43 16.21 12.78 -0.59
N ASP A 44 16.11 12.09 -1.72
CA ASP A 44 16.44 12.64 -3.03
C ASP A 44 15.37 13.61 -3.51
N GLU A 45 15.81 14.73 -4.10
CA GLU A 45 14.94 15.68 -4.78
C GLU A 45 14.93 15.39 -6.30
N PRO A 46 13.87 14.76 -6.83
CA PRO A 46 13.83 14.33 -8.22
C PRO A 46 13.52 15.45 -9.21
N SER A 47 13.01 16.59 -8.75
CA SER A 47 12.65 17.72 -9.62
C SER A 47 13.86 18.32 -10.34
N PHE A 48 15.08 18.09 -9.85
CA PHE A 48 16.30 18.56 -10.50
C PHE A 48 16.52 17.95 -11.89
N THR A 49 16.13 16.69 -12.10
CA THR A 49 16.34 16.00 -13.38
C THR A 49 15.04 15.75 -14.13
N GLN A 50 13.91 15.67 -13.42
CA GLN A 50 12.61 15.29 -13.99
C GLN A 50 11.48 16.26 -13.59
N PRO A 51 11.63 17.58 -13.78
CA PRO A 51 10.75 18.60 -13.18
C PRO A 51 9.30 18.52 -13.68
N LEU A 52 9.09 18.32 -14.98
CA LEU A 52 7.73 18.26 -15.56
C LEU A 52 6.97 17.01 -15.09
N MET A 53 7.69 15.89 -14.94
CA MET A 53 7.10 14.62 -14.50
C MET A 53 6.68 14.71 -13.03
N TYR A 54 7.54 15.21 -12.15
CA TYR A 54 7.19 15.35 -10.72
C TYR A 54 6.13 16.41 -10.49
N LYS A 55 6.13 17.50 -11.26
CA LYS A 55 5.00 18.46 -11.25
C LYS A 55 3.67 17.80 -11.61
N ALA A 56 3.65 16.87 -12.57
CA ALA A 56 2.44 16.13 -12.91
C ALA A 56 2.04 15.14 -11.80
N ILE A 57 3.01 14.43 -11.22
CA ILE A 57 2.81 13.46 -10.13
C ILE A 57 2.27 14.14 -8.86
N ASP A 58 2.80 15.32 -8.50
CA ASP A 58 2.36 16.06 -7.31
C ASP A 58 0.92 16.54 -7.41
N ASN A 59 0.49 16.92 -8.62
CA ASN A 59 -0.89 17.30 -8.91
C ASN A 59 -1.82 16.08 -9.08
N HIS A 60 -1.27 14.88 -9.15
CA HIS A 60 -2.05 13.66 -9.36
C HIS A 60 -2.51 13.05 -8.02
N PRO A 61 -3.82 12.79 -7.81
CA PRO A 61 -4.30 12.16 -6.60
C PRO A 61 -3.71 10.75 -6.44
N THR A 62 -3.46 10.33 -5.20
CA THR A 62 -2.91 8.99 -4.96
C THR A 62 -3.86 7.88 -5.40
N THR A 63 -3.31 6.74 -5.81
CA THR A 63 -4.10 5.55 -6.19
C THR A 63 -5.12 5.17 -5.11
N LEU A 64 -4.73 5.28 -3.82
CA LEU A 64 -5.63 5.06 -2.69
C LEU A 64 -6.80 6.06 -2.70
N LYS A 65 -6.55 7.37 -2.84
CA LYS A 65 -7.61 8.39 -2.87
C LYS A 65 -8.56 8.18 -4.04
N ILE A 66 -8.04 7.85 -5.22
CA ILE A 66 -8.84 7.58 -6.43
C ILE A 66 -9.77 6.38 -6.18
N TYR A 67 -9.22 5.29 -5.66
CA TYR A 67 -10.01 4.08 -5.42
C TYR A 67 -11.01 4.25 -4.29
N GLU A 68 -10.65 4.93 -3.21
CA GLU A 68 -11.58 5.29 -2.13
C GLU A 68 -12.76 6.09 -2.64
N LYS A 69 -12.52 7.11 -3.47
CA LYS A 69 -13.58 7.92 -4.08
C LYS A 69 -14.51 7.05 -4.92
N LYS A 70 -13.95 6.18 -5.77
CA LYS A 70 -14.74 5.25 -6.59
C LYS A 70 -15.60 4.30 -5.75
N LEU A 71 -15.06 3.74 -4.67
CA LEU A 71 -15.83 2.85 -3.78
C LEU A 71 -16.96 3.57 -3.04
N ILE A 72 -16.77 4.84 -2.70
CA ILE A 72 -17.82 5.67 -2.09
C ILE A 72 -18.92 5.98 -3.12
N GLU A 73 -18.54 6.32 -4.36
CA GLU A 73 -19.49 6.56 -5.47
C GLU A 73 -20.30 5.29 -5.80
N GLU A 74 -19.68 4.12 -5.72
CA GLU A 74 -20.35 2.82 -5.90
C GLU A 74 -21.16 2.37 -4.66
N ASN A 75 -21.22 3.18 -3.59
CA ASN A 75 -21.86 2.86 -2.31
C ASN A 75 -21.35 1.58 -1.62
N ILE A 76 -20.16 1.11 -1.98
CA ILE A 76 -19.51 -0.05 -1.35
C ILE A 76 -18.83 0.35 -0.05
N LEU A 77 -18.24 1.55 -0.01
CA LEU A 77 -17.56 2.10 1.15
C LEU A 77 -18.32 3.30 1.71
N VAL A 78 -18.75 3.20 2.97
CA VAL A 78 -19.30 4.35 3.69
C VAL A 78 -18.17 5.33 4.01
N LYS A 79 -18.33 6.61 3.65
CA LYS A 79 -17.32 7.67 3.85
C LYS A 79 -16.80 7.75 5.29
N LYS A 80 -17.66 7.50 6.30
CA LYS A 80 -17.27 7.46 7.72
C LYS A 80 -16.26 6.35 8.04
N ASN A 81 -16.35 5.21 7.35
CA ASN A 81 -15.47 4.06 7.58
C ASN A 81 -14.08 4.26 6.97
N GLN A 82 -13.94 5.06 5.91
CA GLN A 82 -12.66 5.36 5.27
C GLN A 82 -11.60 5.86 6.27
N LYS A 83 -11.98 6.81 7.14
CA LYS A 83 -11.07 7.38 8.14
C LYS A 83 -10.71 6.34 9.21
N LYS A 84 -11.70 5.53 9.62
CA LYS A 84 -11.51 4.47 10.60
C LYS A 84 -10.45 3.46 10.13
N TYR A 85 -10.52 2.97 8.89
CA TYR A 85 -9.52 2.03 8.37
C TYR A 85 -8.09 2.58 8.41
N LYS A 86 -7.89 3.87 8.09
CA LYS A 86 -6.58 4.51 8.16
C LYS A 86 -6.06 4.64 9.59
N THR A 87 -6.94 5.02 10.52
CA THR A 87 -6.60 5.16 11.94
C THR A 87 -6.29 3.80 12.55
N ASP A 88 -7.11 2.79 12.29
CA ASP A 88 -6.91 1.44 12.80
C ASP A 88 -5.59 0.85 12.28
N PHE A 89 -5.28 1.05 10.99
CA PHE A 89 -4.01 0.60 10.42
C PHE A 89 -2.80 1.34 11.01
N ARG A 90 -2.92 2.66 11.25
CA ARG A 90 -1.86 3.43 11.91
C ARG A 90 -1.63 2.94 13.34
N LYS A 91 -2.71 2.73 14.09
CA LYS A 91 -2.66 2.21 15.47
C LYS A 91 -1.98 0.84 15.52
N PHE A 92 -2.30 -0.05 14.57
CA PHE A 92 -1.64 -1.34 14.44
C PHE A 92 -0.11 -1.18 14.24
N LEU A 93 0.32 -0.30 13.35
CA LEU A 93 1.76 -0.04 13.14
C LEU A 93 2.44 0.55 14.39
N ASP A 94 1.77 1.47 15.09
CA ASP A 94 2.29 2.08 16.31
C ASP A 94 2.41 1.04 17.44
N GLU A 95 1.42 0.15 17.59
CA GLU A 95 1.45 -0.96 18.56
C GLU A 95 2.57 -1.96 18.27
N GLU A 96 2.76 -2.35 17.01
CA GLU A 96 3.84 -3.24 16.61
C GLU A 96 5.21 -2.60 16.83
N PHE A 97 5.35 -1.31 16.54
CA PHE A 97 6.57 -0.55 16.80
C PHE A 97 6.90 -0.51 18.31
N GLU A 98 5.93 -0.20 19.15
CA GLU A 98 6.10 -0.22 20.61
C GLU A 98 6.37 -1.63 21.16
N SER A 99 5.85 -2.67 20.51
CA SER A 99 6.10 -4.06 20.93
C SER A 99 7.56 -4.49 20.75
N GLN A 100 8.28 -3.88 19.80
CA GLN A 100 9.70 -4.13 19.59
C GLN A 100 10.61 -3.39 20.57
N ASN A 101 10.05 -2.47 21.35
CA ASN A 101 10.79 -1.73 22.35
C ASN A 101 11.33 -2.72 23.39
N LEU A 102 12.65 -2.71 23.63
CA LEU A 102 13.36 -3.72 24.44
C LEU A 102 12.73 -3.91 25.83
N ILE A 103 12.23 -2.82 26.42
CA ILE A 103 11.51 -2.82 27.70
C ILE A 103 10.25 -3.68 27.66
N ASN A 104 9.50 -3.65 26.56
CA ASN A 104 8.27 -4.44 26.39
C ASN A 104 8.58 -5.91 26.10
N GLN A 105 9.67 -6.20 25.40
CA GLN A 105 10.17 -7.57 25.22
C GLN A 105 10.60 -8.20 26.55
N ILE A 106 11.35 -7.45 27.38
CA ILE A 106 11.77 -7.90 28.71
C ILE A 106 10.55 -8.14 29.60
N LYS A 107 9.56 -7.23 29.62
CA LYS A 107 8.32 -7.42 30.38
C LYS A 107 7.56 -8.67 29.96
N ARG A 108 7.47 -8.97 28.67
CA ARG A 108 6.85 -10.20 28.15
C ARG A 108 7.59 -11.46 28.58
N LEU A 109 8.93 -11.46 28.49
CA LEU A 109 9.76 -12.59 28.91
C LEU A 109 9.69 -12.83 30.43
N VAL A 110 9.76 -11.77 31.22
CA VAL A 110 9.65 -11.84 32.69
C VAL A 110 8.24 -12.30 33.09
N GLY A 111 7.18 -11.77 32.47
CA GLY A 111 5.81 -12.22 32.70
C GLY A 111 5.63 -13.71 32.40
N TRP A 112 6.10 -14.17 31.23
CA TRP A 112 6.06 -15.57 30.85
C TRP A 112 6.84 -16.50 31.81
N TYR A 113 7.98 -16.03 32.33
CA TYR A 113 8.77 -16.77 33.32
C TYR A 113 8.05 -16.87 34.68
N LEU A 114 7.44 -15.78 35.15
CA LEU A 114 6.70 -15.73 36.40
C LEU A 114 5.41 -16.57 36.37
N GLU A 115 4.75 -16.71 35.23
CA GLU A 115 3.58 -17.59 35.07
C GLU A 115 3.93 -19.09 35.03
N ARG A 116 5.22 -19.44 34.91
CA ARG A 116 5.71 -20.83 34.85
C ARG A 116 6.41 -21.32 36.12
N ILE A 117 6.56 -20.47 37.14
CA ILE A 117 7.00 -20.83 38.50
C ILE A 117 5.76 -21.01 39.38
#